data_AF-M0ZUD9-F1
#
_entry.id   AF-M0ZUD9-F1
#
_cell.length_a   1.000
_cell.length_b   1.000
_cell.length_c   1.000
_cell.angle_alpha   90.00
_cell.angle_beta   90.00
_cell.angle_gamma   90.00
#
_symmetry.space_group_name_H-M   'P 1'
#
loop_
_entity.id
_entity.type
_entity.pdbx_description
1 polymer ?
#
loop_
_entity_poly.entity_id
_entity_poly.type
_entity_poly.pdbx_seq_one_letter_code
_entity_poly.pdbx_strand_id
1 'polypeptide(L)'
;MDGSAERILQAAMGTPEDHSIIFLAHNGPTGLGANVDDICGRDWFIDGGDHGDPDLAQALAKLKEASPYSVPLVIFGHMHKELASGNGLRKMIVVGNDNIIYLNGAIVPRVRPPSLTAESEGTSRAFTIAEISNGRVEKIAETWISVIGDETRLEEEHILFGSPSRGSLHASLL
;
A
#
# COMPACT_ATOMS: atom_id res chain seq x y z
N MET A 1 -6.21 -14.63 -21.09
CA MET A 1 -5.13 -14.93 -20.12
C MET A 1 -5.74 -15.86 -19.09
N ASP A 2 -6.12 -17.07 -19.52
CA ASP A 2 -6.98 -17.89 -18.67
C ASP A 2 -6.10 -18.58 -17.62
N GLY A 3 -6.46 -18.43 -16.34
CA GLY A 3 -5.83 -19.11 -15.21
C GLY A 3 -4.77 -18.33 -14.43
N SER A 4 -4.59 -17.02 -14.64
CA SER A 4 -3.68 -16.23 -13.78
C SER A 4 -4.17 -16.19 -12.32
N ALA A 5 -5.45 -15.87 -12.11
CA ALA A 5 -6.08 -15.90 -10.79
C ALA A 5 -5.90 -17.25 -10.08
N GLU A 6 -6.03 -18.35 -10.84
CA GLU A 6 -5.85 -19.69 -10.29
C GLU A 6 -4.41 -19.96 -9.86
N ARG A 7 -3.41 -19.53 -10.64
CA ARG A 7 -2.00 -19.65 -10.24
C ARG A 7 -1.69 -18.86 -8.97
N ILE A 8 -2.23 -17.65 -8.85
CA ILE A 8 -2.07 -16.81 -7.65
C ILE A 8 -2.68 -17.53 -6.43
N LEU A 9 -3.90 -18.06 -6.58
CA LEU A 9 -4.59 -18.81 -5.53
C LEU A 9 -3.80 -20.05 -5.11
N GLN A 10 -3.37 -20.88 -6.05
CA GLN A 10 -2.61 -22.11 -5.74
C GLN A 10 -1.27 -21.80 -5.06
N ALA A 11 -0.59 -20.72 -5.46
CA ALA A 11 0.62 -20.28 -4.77
C ALA A 11 0.33 -19.86 -3.33
N ALA A 12 -0.75 -19.12 -3.10
CA ALA A 12 -1.17 -18.71 -1.76
C ALA A 12 -1.56 -19.91 -0.88
N MET A 13 -2.30 -20.87 -1.43
CA MET A 13 -2.70 -22.10 -0.73
C MET A 13 -1.54 -23.06 -0.42
N GLY A 14 -0.37 -22.85 -1.02
CA GLY A 14 0.86 -23.57 -0.62
C GLY A 14 1.46 -23.07 0.70
N THR A 15 0.93 -22.00 1.28
CA THR A 15 1.44 -21.41 2.52
C THR A 15 1.02 -22.24 3.73
N PRO A 16 1.89 -22.48 4.72
CA PRO A 16 1.50 -23.12 5.98
C PRO A 16 0.39 -22.34 6.72
N GLU A 17 -0.51 -23.06 7.39
CA GLU A 17 -1.70 -22.49 8.04
C GLU A 17 -1.41 -21.47 9.15
N ASP A 18 -0.23 -21.52 9.76
CA ASP A 18 0.22 -20.64 10.83
C ASP A 18 0.97 -19.39 10.34
N HIS A 19 1.06 -19.19 9.01
CA HIS A 19 1.73 -18.05 8.40
C HIS A 19 0.74 -17.03 7.83
N SER A 20 1.14 -15.75 7.86
CA SER A 20 0.44 -14.69 7.14
C SER A 20 0.96 -14.55 5.71
N ILE A 21 0.07 -14.24 4.78
CA ILE A 21 0.38 -14.03 3.37
C ILE A 21 0.39 -12.54 3.06
N ILE A 22 1.48 -12.04 2.49
CA ILE A 22 1.56 -10.67 1.96
C ILE A 22 1.63 -10.77 0.44
N PHE A 23 0.72 -10.08 -0.24
CA PHE A 23 0.78 -9.99 -1.70
C PHE A 23 1.64 -8.80 -2.13
N LEU A 24 2.48 -9.01 -3.13
CA LEU A 24 3.18 -7.94 -3.85
C LEU A 24 2.85 -8.07 -5.34
N ALA A 25 2.26 -7.03 -5.91
CA ALA A 25 1.82 -6.99 -7.30
C ALA A 25 2.23 -5.67 -7.98
N HIS A 26 2.11 -5.61 -9.31
CA HIS A 26 2.29 -4.35 -10.03
C HIS A 26 1.08 -3.44 -9.86
N ASN A 27 -0.12 -3.97 -10.13
CA ASN A 27 -1.41 -3.28 -9.97
C ASN A 27 -2.13 -3.80 -8.73
N GLY A 28 -2.94 -2.94 -8.11
CA GLY A 28 -3.88 -3.37 -7.06
C GLY A 28 -5.06 -4.14 -7.65
N PRO A 29 -5.89 -4.81 -6.84
CA PRO A 29 -7.05 -5.53 -7.34
C PRO A 29 -8.12 -4.56 -7.88
N THR A 30 -8.90 -5.02 -8.88
CA THR A 30 -10.14 -4.33 -9.28
C THR A 30 -11.13 -4.24 -8.12
N GLY A 31 -12.02 -3.25 -8.13
CA GLY A 31 -13.02 -2.96 -7.11
C GLY A 31 -12.62 -1.80 -6.19
N LEU A 32 -11.45 -1.21 -6.41
CA LEU A 32 -10.87 -0.13 -5.61
C LEU A 32 -10.59 1.15 -6.43
N GLY A 33 -11.24 1.31 -7.58
CA GLY A 33 -11.04 2.43 -8.51
C GLY A 33 -12.34 3.11 -8.96
N ALA A 34 -13.31 3.31 -8.07
CA ALA A 34 -14.62 3.88 -8.43
C ALA A 34 -14.52 5.36 -8.85
N ASN A 35 -13.63 6.12 -8.19
CA ASN A 35 -13.31 7.51 -8.47
C ASN A 35 -11.88 7.63 -8.99
N VAL A 36 -11.57 8.74 -9.68
CA VAL A 36 -10.25 8.99 -10.28
C VAL A 36 -9.11 9.04 -9.24
N ASP A 37 -9.39 9.49 -8.03
CA ASP A 37 -8.44 9.61 -6.92
C ASP A 37 -8.37 8.36 -6.03
N ASP A 38 -9.20 7.34 -6.31
CA ASP A 38 -9.14 6.07 -5.59
C ASP A 38 -7.82 5.34 -5.87
N ILE A 39 -7.46 4.42 -4.99
CA ILE A 39 -6.15 3.75 -5.00
C ILE A 39 -5.88 3.01 -6.32
N CYS A 40 -6.91 2.48 -6.99
CA CYS A 40 -6.86 1.88 -8.33
C CYS A 40 -7.56 2.74 -9.41
N GLY A 41 -7.94 3.99 -9.10
CA GLY A 41 -8.69 4.88 -9.98
C GLY A 41 -7.88 5.41 -11.16
N ARG A 42 -8.39 5.26 -12.38
CA ARG A 42 -7.72 5.72 -13.59
C ARG A 42 -7.91 7.23 -13.78
N ASP A 43 -6.82 7.96 -13.91
CA ASP A 43 -6.79 9.43 -13.93
C ASP A 43 -6.28 10.04 -15.24
N TRP A 44 -5.84 9.20 -16.20
CA TRP A 44 -5.35 9.63 -17.52
C TRP A 44 -6.39 9.55 -18.66
N PHE A 45 -7.64 9.20 -18.34
CA PHE A 45 -8.77 9.24 -19.28
C PHE A 45 -9.95 9.99 -18.67
N ILE A 46 -10.71 10.73 -19.49
CA ILE A 46 -11.87 11.53 -19.07
C ILE A 46 -12.93 10.66 -18.37
N ASP A 47 -13.18 9.46 -18.90
CA ASP A 47 -14.18 8.54 -18.35
C ASP A 47 -13.73 7.85 -17.06
N GLY A 48 -12.49 8.09 -16.62
CA GLY A 48 -11.93 7.49 -15.41
C GLY A 48 -11.97 5.96 -15.44
N GLY A 49 -12.41 5.35 -14.34
CA GLY A 49 -12.65 3.91 -14.21
C GLY A 49 -11.61 3.18 -13.36
N ASP A 50 -11.80 1.87 -13.19
CA ASP A 50 -10.93 1.04 -12.37
C ASP A 50 -9.78 0.46 -13.21
N HIS A 51 -8.53 0.70 -12.80
CA HIS A 51 -7.32 0.13 -13.42
C HIS A 51 -6.77 -1.09 -12.67
N GLY A 52 -7.48 -1.57 -11.66
CA GLY A 52 -7.07 -2.73 -10.89
C GLY A 52 -7.06 -4.02 -11.71
N ASP A 53 -6.28 -4.97 -11.23
CA ASP A 53 -6.11 -6.32 -11.77
C ASP A 53 -7.29 -7.23 -11.35
N PRO A 54 -8.11 -7.71 -12.31
CA PRO A 54 -9.26 -8.56 -12.00
C PRO A 54 -8.84 -9.97 -11.58
N ASP A 55 -7.67 -10.46 -12.02
CA ASP A 55 -7.18 -11.79 -11.63
C ASP A 55 -6.72 -11.78 -10.17
N LEU A 56 -6.06 -10.71 -9.72
CA LEU A 56 -5.69 -10.52 -8.31
C LEU A 56 -6.93 -10.41 -7.43
N ALA A 57 -7.94 -9.63 -7.85
CA ALA A 57 -9.21 -9.51 -7.14
C ALA A 57 -9.91 -10.87 -6.99
N GLN A 58 -9.96 -11.66 -8.07
CA GLN A 58 -10.56 -12.99 -8.05
C GLN A 58 -9.78 -13.96 -7.14
N ALA A 59 -8.45 -13.94 -7.18
CA ALA A 59 -7.63 -14.81 -6.33
C ALA A 59 -7.81 -14.49 -4.85
N LEU A 60 -7.81 -13.20 -4.47
CA LEU A 60 -8.07 -12.76 -3.09
C LEU A 60 -9.48 -13.17 -2.61
N ALA A 61 -10.49 -13.02 -3.46
CA ALA A 61 -11.86 -13.42 -3.13
C ALA A 61 -11.95 -14.94 -2.87
N LYS A 62 -11.38 -15.77 -3.76
CA LYS A 62 -11.35 -17.23 -3.57
C LYS A 62 -10.54 -17.65 -2.35
N LEU A 63 -9.40 -17.01 -2.10
CA LEU A 63 -8.54 -17.31 -0.96
C LEU A 63 -9.25 -17.00 0.37
N LYS A 64 -10.05 -15.93 0.41
CA LYS A 64 -10.86 -15.56 1.57
C LYS A 64 -11.95 -16.60 1.90
N GLU A 65 -12.49 -17.27 0.89
CA GLU A 65 -13.42 -18.39 1.08
C GLU A 65 -12.72 -19.67 1.58
N ALA A 66 -11.41 -19.78 1.35
CA ALA A 66 -10.58 -20.88 1.83
C ALA A 66 -10.02 -20.59 3.23
N SER A 67 -10.57 -21.23 4.26
CA SER A 67 -9.92 -21.29 5.59
C SER A 67 -8.63 -22.13 5.49
N PRO A 68 -7.53 -21.84 6.23
CA PRO A 68 -7.37 -20.85 7.31
C PRO A 68 -6.45 -19.65 6.97
N TYR A 69 -6.37 -19.23 5.70
CA TYR A 69 -5.35 -18.25 5.28
C TYR A 69 -5.64 -16.82 5.77
N SER A 70 -4.58 -16.14 6.23
CA SER A 70 -4.63 -14.74 6.67
C SER A 70 -3.84 -13.84 5.73
N VAL A 71 -4.46 -12.77 5.25
CA VAL A 71 -3.85 -11.79 4.34
C VAL A 71 -3.87 -10.39 4.98
N PRO A 72 -2.90 -10.02 5.81
CA PRO A 72 -2.92 -8.71 6.46
C PRO A 72 -2.62 -7.53 5.52
N LEU A 73 -1.92 -7.78 4.40
CA LEU A 73 -1.40 -6.71 3.54
C LEU A 73 -1.30 -7.13 2.07
N VAL A 74 -1.79 -6.26 1.19
CA VAL A 74 -1.63 -6.35 -0.27
C VAL A 74 -0.93 -5.07 -0.73
N ILE A 75 0.29 -5.22 -1.24
CA ILE A 75 1.15 -4.13 -1.70
C ILE A 75 1.16 -4.10 -3.23
N PHE A 76 0.99 -2.92 -3.80
CA PHE A 76 1.09 -2.71 -5.23
C PHE A 76 1.66 -1.34 -5.59
N GLY A 77 1.77 -1.06 -6.88
CA GLY A 77 2.23 0.22 -7.40
C GLY A 77 1.43 0.62 -8.63
N HIS A 78 2.15 1.02 -9.69
CA HIS A 78 1.65 1.53 -10.98
C HIS A 78 0.90 2.87 -10.90
N MET A 79 -0.08 2.97 -10.01
CA MET A 79 -0.94 4.12 -9.83
C MET A 79 -0.22 5.20 -9.02
N HIS A 80 0.40 6.20 -9.65
CA HIS A 80 1.23 7.18 -8.94
C HIS A 80 0.42 8.04 -7.94
N LYS A 81 1.09 8.49 -6.87
CA LYS A 81 0.50 9.35 -5.82
C LYS A 81 -0.05 10.67 -6.34
N GLU A 82 0.68 11.35 -7.22
CA GLU A 82 0.20 12.57 -7.88
C GLU A 82 -0.70 12.19 -9.05
N LEU A 83 -1.89 12.79 -9.10
CA LEU A 83 -2.82 12.57 -10.21
C LEU A 83 -2.35 13.32 -11.47
N ALA A 84 -2.69 12.75 -12.63
CA ALA A 84 -2.37 13.30 -13.94
C ALA A 84 -2.78 14.78 -14.05
N SER A 85 -1.93 15.57 -14.72
CA SER A 85 -2.10 17.03 -14.87
C SER A 85 -2.14 17.82 -13.56
N GLY A 86 -1.67 17.25 -12.44
CA GLY A 86 -1.63 17.94 -11.15
C GLY A 86 -2.99 18.05 -10.45
N ASN A 87 -3.93 17.16 -10.78
CA ASN A 87 -5.32 17.20 -10.30
C ASN A 87 -5.51 16.71 -8.85
N GLY A 88 -4.46 16.76 -8.02
CA GLY A 88 -4.50 16.36 -6.61
C GLY A 88 -3.74 15.07 -6.33
N LEU A 89 -4.10 14.43 -5.22
CA LEU A 89 -3.40 13.26 -4.69
C LEU A 89 -4.33 12.05 -4.64
N ARG A 90 -3.76 10.90 -4.98
CA ARG A 90 -4.39 9.58 -4.90
C ARG A 90 -4.44 9.08 -3.46
N LYS A 91 -5.51 8.36 -3.11
CA LYS A 91 -5.55 7.55 -1.89
C LYS A 91 -4.48 6.46 -1.96
N MET A 92 -3.51 6.50 -1.06
CA MET A 92 -2.41 5.53 -1.05
C MET A 92 -2.67 4.29 -0.19
N ILE A 93 -3.76 4.30 0.57
CA ILE A 93 -4.16 3.22 1.46
C ILE A 93 -5.67 3.04 1.49
N VAL A 94 -6.11 1.79 1.53
CA VAL A 94 -7.50 1.40 1.79
C VAL A 94 -7.50 0.25 2.78
N VAL A 95 -8.35 0.31 3.80
CA VAL A 95 -8.61 -0.82 4.70
C VAL A 95 -9.93 -1.46 4.27
N GLY A 96 -9.87 -2.71 3.81
CA GLY A 96 -11.05 -3.46 3.42
C GLY A 96 -11.91 -3.85 4.62
N ASN A 97 -13.19 -4.21 4.37
CA ASN A 97 -14.10 -4.69 5.40
C ASN A 97 -13.65 -6.03 6.03
N ASP A 98 -12.73 -6.72 5.39
CA ASP A 98 -12.04 -7.92 5.89
C ASP A 98 -10.77 -7.62 6.69
N ASN A 99 -10.47 -6.34 6.93
CA ASN A 99 -9.24 -5.86 7.55
C ASN A 99 -7.97 -6.10 6.73
N ILE A 100 -8.08 -6.49 5.46
CA ILE A 100 -6.95 -6.48 4.54
C ILE A 100 -6.57 -5.02 4.27
N ILE A 101 -5.30 -4.69 4.44
CA ILE A 101 -4.79 -3.36 4.07
C ILE A 101 -4.26 -3.42 2.65
N TYR A 102 -4.79 -2.54 1.80
CA TYR A 102 -4.33 -2.32 0.44
C TYR A 102 -3.41 -1.10 0.44
N LEU A 103 -2.15 -1.30 0.09
CA LEU A 103 -1.10 -0.29 0.12
C LEU A 103 -0.54 -0.06 -1.28
N ASN A 104 -0.63 1.18 -1.73
CA ASN A 104 0.03 1.62 -2.95
C ASN A 104 1.36 2.29 -2.59
N GLY A 105 2.46 1.74 -3.10
CA GLY A 105 3.82 2.23 -2.87
C GLY A 105 4.38 3.10 -4.01
N ALA A 106 3.56 3.49 -4.99
CA ALA A 106 4.02 4.22 -6.18
C ALA A 106 4.22 5.73 -5.92
N ILE A 107 5.35 6.06 -5.28
CA ILE A 107 5.82 7.44 -5.10
C ILE A 107 6.78 7.82 -6.23
N VAL A 108 6.40 8.83 -7.03
CA VAL A 108 7.18 9.33 -8.16
C VAL A 108 7.21 10.87 -8.12
N PRO A 109 8.40 11.51 -8.23
CA PRO A 109 9.72 10.89 -8.25
C PRO A 109 10.09 10.30 -6.88
N ARG A 110 10.70 9.10 -6.87
CA ARG A 110 11.18 8.46 -5.64
C ARG A 110 12.43 9.12 -5.07
N VAL A 111 13.17 9.82 -5.91
CA VAL A 111 14.37 10.57 -5.55
C VAL A 111 14.15 12.02 -5.96
N ARG A 112 14.24 12.94 -5.01
CA ARG A 112 14.12 14.39 -5.21
C ARG A 112 15.48 15.06 -4.98
N PRO A 113 15.72 16.21 -5.63
CA PRO A 113 16.81 17.11 -5.24
C PRO A 113 16.71 17.48 -3.75
N PRO A 114 17.81 17.93 -3.12
CA PRO A 114 17.80 18.32 -1.72
C PRO A 114 16.85 19.50 -1.48
N SER A 115 16.13 19.47 -0.36
CA SER A 115 15.13 20.46 0.02
C SER A 115 15.81 21.79 0.40
N LEU A 116 15.77 22.76 -0.52
CA LEU A 116 16.00 24.22 -0.39
C LEU A 116 16.70 24.75 0.89
N THR A 117 17.90 24.27 1.22
CA THR A 117 18.84 24.97 2.10
C THR A 117 20.25 24.84 1.56
N ALA A 118 20.64 25.73 0.64
CA ALA A 118 21.99 26.19 0.28
C ALA A 118 23.19 25.20 0.14
N GLU A 119 23.01 23.90 0.31
CA GLU A 119 24.02 22.88 0.10
C GLU A 119 23.60 22.07 -1.13
N SER A 120 24.38 22.23 -2.21
CA SER A 120 24.11 21.67 -3.53
C SER A 120 24.36 20.16 -3.62
N GLU A 121 24.39 19.45 -2.50
CA GLU A 121 24.81 18.06 -2.43
C GLU A 121 23.75 17.20 -1.74
N GLY A 122 23.52 16.01 -2.30
CA GLY A 122 22.64 15.00 -1.74
C GLY A 122 21.31 14.81 -2.46
N THR A 123 20.47 13.92 -1.91
CA THR A 123 19.15 13.57 -2.45
C THR A 123 18.18 13.25 -1.32
N SER A 124 16.90 13.56 -1.51
CA SER A 124 15.82 13.04 -0.66
C SER A 124 15.20 11.81 -1.33
N ARG A 125 15.07 10.69 -0.59
CA ARG A 125 14.64 9.39 -1.14
C ARG A 125 13.43 8.84 -0.39
N ALA A 126 12.37 8.49 -1.12
CA ALA A 126 11.16 7.92 -0.56
C ALA A 126 11.26 6.41 -0.31
N PHE A 127 10.73 6.02 0.84
CA PHE A 127 10.49 4.67 1.27
C PHE A 127 9.05 4.54 1.78
N THR A 128 8.48 3.35 1.68
CA THR A 128 7.23 3.02 2.37
C THR A 128 7.57 1.91 3.37
N ILE A 129 7.38 2.18 4.65
CA ILE A 129 7.72 1.27 5.74
C ILE A 129 6.43 0.71 6.31
N ALA A 130 6.31 -0.61 6.33
CA ALA A 130 5.22 -1.32 7.00
C ALA A 130 5.78 -2.10 8.19
N GLU A 131 5.33 -1.76 9.39
CA GLU A 131 5.66 -2.47 10.63
C GLU A 131 4.60 -3.55 10.87
N ILE A 132 5.04 -4.79 11.03
CA ILE A 132 4.16 -5.96 11.17
C ILE A 132 4.56 -6.72 12.42
N SER A 133 3.57 -7.05 13.26
CA SER A 133 3.76 -7.82 14.49
C SER A 133 2.60 -8.79 14.68
N ASN A 134 2.90 -10.02 15.11
CA ASN A 134 1.88 -11.06 15.36
C ASN A 134 0.87 -11.25 14.21
N GLY A 135 1.36 -11.24 12.97
CA GLY A 135 0.53 -11.40 11.76
C GLY A 135 -0.37 -10.21 11.44
N ARG A 136 -0.16 -9.05 12.06
CA ARG A 136 -0.97 -7.84 11.86
C ARG A 136 -0.07 -6.66 11.51
N VAL A 137 -0.56 -5.79 10.63
CA VAL A 137 0.08 -4.50 10.35
C VAL A 137 -0.18 -3.57 11.53
N GLU A 138 0.88 -2.99 12.07
CA GLU A 138 0.83 -2.06 13.20
C GLU A 138 0.97 -0.61 12.74
N LYS A 139 1.83 -0.34 11.76
CA LYS A 139 2.06 1.01 11.22
C LYS A 139 2.42 0.92 9.74
N ILE A 140 1.94 1.87 8.95
CA ILE A 140 2.48 2.13 7.61
C ILE A 140 2.82 3.62 7.53
N ALA A 141 4.02 3.93 7.07
CA ALA A 141 4.47 5.29 6.82
C ALA A 141 5.12 5.44 5.45
N GLU A 142 4.88 6.59 4.81
CA GLU A 142 5.74 7.10 3.76
C GLU A 142 6.86 7.91 4.43
N THR A 143 8.10 7.56 4.15
CA THR A 143 9.29 8.09 4.81
C THR A 143 10.25 8.66 3.78
N TRP A 144 10.68 9.89 3.98
CA TRP A 144 11.70 10.55 3.16
C TRP A 144 13.01 10.62 3.93
N ILE A 145 14.07 10.10 3.31
CA ILE A 145 15.41 10.06 3.88
C ILE A 145 16.31 10.98 3.06
N SER A 146 16.90 11.98 3.72
CA SER A 146 17.98 12.78 3.16
C SER A 146 19.28 11.97 3.18
N VAL A 147 20.01 11.99 2.06
CA VAL A 147 21.27 11.30 1.85
C VAL A 147 22.30 12.30 1.36
N ILE A 148 23.33 12.58 2.16
CA ILE A 148 24.42 13.52 1.86
C ILE A 148 25.76 12.79 2.10
N GLY A 149 26.50 12.50 1.02
CA GLY A 149 27.66 11.59 1.11
C GLY A 149 27.25 10.23 1.69
N ASP A 150 27.89 9.82 2.77
CA ASP A 150 27.58 8.58 3.52
C ASP A 150 26.59 8.80 4.68
N GLU A 151 26.15 10.04 4.91
CA GLU A 151 25.21 10.36 5.98
C GLU A 151 23.76 10.23 5.51
N THR A 152 22.94 9.61 6.35
CA THR A 152 21.49 9.47 6.11
C THR A 152 20.69 10.01 7.29
N ARG A 153 19.65 10.80 7.03
CA ARG A 153 18.78 11.37 8.05
C ARG A 153 17.32 11.27 7.65
N LEU A 154 16.46 10.96 8.61
CA LEU A 154 15.01 11.10 8.45
C LEU A 154 14.64 12.57 8.21
N GLU A 155 14.04 12.86 7.07
CA GLU A 155 13.61 14.19 6.66
C GLU A 155 12.11 14.38 6.91
N GLU A 156 11.27 13.47 6.41
CA GLU A 156 9.81 13.50 6.58
C GLU A 156 9.28 12.10 6.92
N GLU A 157 8.25 12.04 7.75
CA GLU A 157 7.46 10.82 7.98
C GLU A 157 5.97 11.14 7.91
N HIS A 158 5.26 10.50 7.00
CA HIS A 158 3.82 10.61 6.84
C HIS A 158 3.16 9.29 7.23
N ILE A 159 2.44 9.27 8.35
CA ILE A 159 1.71 8.09 8.80
C ILE A 159 0.50 7.87 7.90
N LEU A 160 0.50 6.77 7.14
CA LEU A 160 -0.61 6.34 6.30
C LEU A 160 -1.58 5.46 7.08
N PHE A 161 -1.08 4.67 8.02
CA PHE A 161 -1.86 3.82 8.90
C PHE A 161 -1.19 3.62 10.24
N GLY A 162 -1.99 3.54 11.30
CA GLY A 162 -1.56 3.11 12.63
C GLY A 162 -2.67 2.28 13.26
N SER A 163 -2.32 1.11 13.80
CA SER A 163 -3.25 0.32 14.60
C SER A 163 -3.63 1.13 15.86
N PRO A 164 -4.88 1.05 16.34
CA PRO A 164 -5.23 1.61 17.64
C PRO A 164 -4.31 1.00 18.70
N SER A 165 -3.64 1.85 19.48
CA SER A 165 -2.78 1.37 20.56
C SER A 165 -3.57 0.45 21.48
N ARG A 166 -3.00 -0.72 21.82
CA ARG A 166 -3.51 -1.58 22.90
C ARG A 166 -3.28 -0.87 24.24
N GLY A 167 -4.01 0.21 24.50
CA GLY A 167 -3.68 1.13 25.59
C GLY A 167 -4.61 2.33 25.70
N SER A 168 -5.93 2.13 25.58
CA SER A 168 -6.91 2.98 26.25
C SER A 168 -8.23 2.20 26.38
N LEU A 169 -8.24 1.20 27.26
CA LEU A 169 -9.45 0.93 28.03
C LEU A 169 -9.53 2.07 29.04
N HIS A 170 -10.05 3.22 28.60
CA HIS A 170 -10.45 4.23 29.55
C HIS A 170 -11.63 3.62 30.32
N ALA A 171 -11.33 3.25 31.56
CA ALA A 171 -12.36 3.04 32.56
C ALA A 171 -13.29 4.24 32.53
N SER A 172 -14.56 3.98 32.29
CA SER A 172 -15.65 4.77 32.86
C SER A 172 -16.58 3.75 33.50
N LEU A 173 -16.23 3.45 34.75
CA LEU A 173 -17.17 3.04 35.78
C LEU A 173 -18.13 4.20 36.06
N LEU A 174 -19.39 3.81 36.34
CA LEU A 174 -20.58 4.57 36.74
C LEU A 174 -21.43 5.11 35.59
#